data_AF-A0A2A5BEN4-F1
#
_entry.id   AF-A0A2A5BEN4-F1
#
_cell.length_a   1.000
_cell.length_b   1.000
_cell.length_c   1.000
_cell.angle_alpha   90.00
_cell.angle_beta   90.00
_cell.angle_gamma   90.00
#
_symmetry.space_group_name_H-M   'P 1'
#
loop_
_entity.id
_entity.type
_entity.pdbx_description
1 polymer ?
#
loop_
_entity_poly.entity_id
_entity_poly.type
_entity_poly.pdbx_seq_one_letter_code
_entity_poly.pdbx_strand_id
1 'polypeptide(L)' 'MRLLSLIITLSIIGFLVKTQLDPSSSSTRYEEAIGVDDTGVPKVPTSPKEFDKFEKDMTDFMQSSADKRKQEIEDALK' A
#
# COMPACT_ATOMS: atom_id res chain seq x y z
N MET A 1 -30.30 -32.31 -8.63
CA MET A 1 -29.86 -30.97 -8.16
C MET A 1 -28.83 -31.01 -7.04
N ARG A 2 -28.98 -31.86 -6.00
CA ARG A 2 -28.02 -31.92 -4.87
C ARG A 2 -26.59 -32.33 -5.28
N LEU A 3 -26.47 -33.29 -6.19
CA LEU A 3 -25.19 -33.77 -6.71
C LEU A 3 -24.43 -32.72 -7.54
N LEU A 4 -25.15 -31.96 -8.36
CA LEU A 4 -24.58 -30.83 -9.12
C LEU A 4 -24.08 -29.73 -8.18
N SER A 5 -24.84 -29.42 -7.13
CA SER A 5 -24.42 -28.46 -6.10
C SER A 5 -23.13 -28.91 -5.40
N LEU A 6 -23.01 -30.20 -5.08
CA LEU A 6 -21.83 -30.74 -4.41
C LEU A 6 -20.57 -30.60 -5.27
N ILE A 7 -20.69 -30.88 -6.58
CA ILE A 7 -19.58 -30.78 -7.53
C ILE A 7 -19.13 -29.32 -7.69
N ILE A 8 -20.08 -28.38 -7.76
CA ILE A 8 -19.77 -26.95 -7.85
C ILE A 8 -19.01 -26.48 -6.60
N THR A 9 -19.48 -26.87 -5.40
CA THR A 9 -18.79 -26.54 -4.14
C THR A 9 -17.37 -27.12 -4.11
N LEU A 10 -17.19 -28.36 -4.53
CA LEU A 10 -15.88 -29.01 -4.54
C LEU A 10 -14.92 -28.34 -5.54
N SER A 11 -15.42 -27.94 -6.72
CA SER A 11 -14.65 -27.18 -7.71
C SER A 11 -14.19 -25.82 -7.19
N ILE A 12 -15.03 -25.11 -6.44
CA ILE A 12 -14.68 -23.81 -5.85
C ILE A 12 -13.57 -23.98 -4.80
N ILE A 13 -13.68 -24.99 -3.94
CA ILE A 13 -12.67 -25.27 -2.91
C ILE A 13 -11.34 -25.68 -3.55
N GLY A 14 -11.38 -26.58 -4.55
CA GLY A 14 -10.18 -26.99 -5.28
C GLY A 14 -9.51 -25.82 -6.02
N PHE A 15 -10.31 -24.92 -6.59
CA PHE A 15 -9.80 -23.70 -7.22
C PHE A 15 -9.14 -22.77 -6.20
N LEU A 16 -9.77 -22.53 -5.04
CA LEU A 16 -9.19 -21.72 -3.96
C LEU A 16 -7.86 -22.28 -3.46
N VAL A 17 -7.81 -23.60 -3.22
CA VAL A 17 -6.60 -24.28 -2.76
C VAL A 17 -5.50 -24.20 -3.82
N LYS A 18 -5.84 -24.39 -5.11
CA LYS A 18 -4.89 -24.21 -6.22
C LYS A 18 -4.35 -22.79 -6.26
N THR A 19 -5.19 -21.77 -6.10
CA THR A 19 -4.76 -20.36 -6.11
C THR A 19 -3.84 -20.04 -4.93
N GLN A 20 -4.13 -20.55 -3.72
CA GLN A 20 -3.30 -20.28 -2.55
C GLN A 20 -1.98 -21.06 -2.54
N LEU A 21 -1.93 -22.21 -3.22
CA LEU A 21 -0.73 -23.01 -3.39
C LEU A 21 0.07 -22.66 -4.64
N ASP A 22 -0.45 -21.80 -5.53
CA ASP A 22 0.27 -21.36 -6.71
C ASP A 22 1.44 -20.47 -6.26
N PRO A 23 2.70 -20.91 -6.39
CA PRO A 23 3.86 -20.10 -6.01
C PRO A 23 4.01 -18.86 -6.91
N SER A 24 3.27 -18.81 -8.02
CA SER A 24 3.15 -17.62 -8.86
C SER A 24 2.22 -16.56 -8.25
N SER A 25 1.43 -16.90 -7.22
CA SER A 25 0.71 -15.90 -6.40
C SER A 25 1.59 -15.27 -5.31
N SER A 26 2.77 -15.86 -5.05
CA SER A 26 3.82 -15.26 -4.22
C SER A 26 4.86 -14.49 -5.02
N SER A 27 4.65 -14.21 -6.32
CA SER A 27 5.13 -12.94 -6.85
C SER A 27 4.18 -11.88 -6.34
N THR A 28 4.34 -11.58 -5.06
CA THR A 28 3.91 -10.30 -4.57
C THR A 28 4.49 -9.29 -5.54
N ARG A 29 3.57 -8.61 -6.24
CA ARG A 29 3.44 -7.17 -6.38
C ARG A 29 4.25 -6.35 -5.35
N TYR A 30 5.53 -6.63 -5.19
CA TYR A 30 6.54 -5.88 -4.46
C TYR A 30 7.47 -5.15 -5.43
N GLU A 31 7.48 -5.51 -6.73
CA GLU A 31 8.20 -4.73 -7.75
C GLU A 31 7.37 -3.57 -8.34
N GLU A 32 6.04 -3.57 -8.22
CA GLU A 32 5.20 -2.43 -8.66
C GLU A 32 4.97 -1.39 -7.55
N ALA A 33 5.30 -1.71 -6.29
CA ALA A 33 5.25 -0.74 -5.18
C ALA A 33 6.55 0.09 -5.03
N ILE A 34 7.50 -0.08 -5.95
CA ILE A 34 8.67 0.82 -6.10
C ILE A 34 8.43 1.79 -7.27
N GLY A 35 7.21 1.86 -7.82
CA GLY A 35 6.80 2.84 -8.80
C GLY A 35 6.04 3.99 -8.16
N VAL A 36 6.77 5.02 -7.71
CA VAL A 36 6.30 6.41 -7.56
C VAL A 36 4.92 6.54 -6.91
N ASP A 37 4.86 6.36 -5.59
CA ASP A 37 3.70 6.81 -4.82
C ASP A 37 3.86 8.31 -4.55
N ASP A 38 3.12 9.10 -5.33
CA ASP A 38 2.95 10.56 -5.23
C ASP A 38 2.13 10.94 -3.99
N THR A 39 2.35 10.25 -2.86
CA THR A 39 1.65 10.50 -1.59
C THR A 39 2.26 11.66 -0.81
N GLY A 40 3.34 12.26 -1.33
CA GLY A 40 4.08 13.33 -0.65
C GLY A 40 4.77 12.87 0.64
N VAL A 41 4.72 11.58 0.98
CA VAL A 41 5.32 11.01 2.18
C VAL A 41 6.79 10.66 1.87
N PRO A 42 7.76 11.14 2.68
CA PRO A 42 9.16 10.81 2.49
C PRO A 42 9.41 9.30 2.61
N LYS A 43 10.10 8.74 1.61
CA LYS A 43 10.41 7.30 1.56
C LYS A 43 11.51 6.95 2.55
N VAL A 44 11.32 5.86 3.31
CA VAL A 44 12.31 5.36 4.26
C VAL A 44 13.62 4.99 3.52
N PRO A 45 14.77 5.54 3.93
CA PRO A 45 16.05 5.29 3.27
C PRO A 45 16.45 3.84 3.47
N THR A 46 16.96 3.20 2.42
CA THR A 46 17.47 1.82 2.48
C THR A 46 19.00 1.78 2.50
N SER A 47 19.66 2.92 2.28
CA SER A 47 21.10 3.08 2.41
C SER A 47 21.48 4.24 3.34
N PRO A 48 22.65 4.17 4.01
CA PRO A 48 23.11 5.25 4.89
C PRO A 48 23.30 6.60 4.20
N LYS A 49 23.58 6.61 2.89
CA LYS A 49 23.80 7.84 2.11
C LYS A 49 22.51 8.62 1.85
N GLU A 50 21.35 7.98 2.02
CA GLU A 50 20.03 8.59 1.80
C GLU A 50 19.45 9.18 3.08
N PHE A 51 20.12 9.01 4.22
CA PHE A 51 19.62 9.44 5.53
C PHE A 51 19.50 10.97 5.63
N ASP A 52 20.55 11.70 5.26
CA ASP A 52 20.55 13.18 5.30
C ASP A 52 19.43 13.78 4.42
N LYS A 53 19.18 13.15 3.27
CA LYS A 53 18.10 13.56 2.37
C LYS A 53 16.73 13.26 2.99
N PHE A 54 16.56 12.09 3.58
CA PHE A 54 15.32 11.71 4.25
C PHE A 54 15.00 12.63 5.44
N GLU A 55 15.98 13.02 6.23
CA GLU A 55 15.80 13.93 7.36
C GLU A 55 15.26 15.29 6.92
N LYS A 56 15.84 15.84 5.83
CA LYS A 56 15.37 17.07 5.22
C LYS A 56 13.94 16.93 4.69
N ASP A 57 13.68 15.89 3.91
CA ASP A 57 12.37 15.65 3.31
C ASP A 57 11.28 15.45 4.39
N MET A 58 11.63 14.83 5.54
CA MET A 58 10.74 14.66 6.70
C MET A 58 10.42 15.97 7.40
N THR A 59 11.42 16.84 7.55
CA THR A 59 11.24 18.16 8.16
C THR A 59 10.27 19.01 7.33
N ASP A 60 10.49 19.06 6.01
CA ASP A 60 9.64 19.80 5.08
C ASP A 60 8.21 19.23 5.05
N PHE A 61 8.06 17.90 5.08
CA PHE A 61 6.76 17.23 5.15
C PHE A 61 5.98 17.62 6.42
N MET A 62 6.62 17.59 7.58
CA MET A 62 5.97 17.94 8.85
C MET A 62 5.54 19.42 8.89
N GLN A 63 6.38 20.32 8.38
CA GLN A 63 6.05 21.74 8.31
C GLN A 63 4.86 22.00 7.39
N SER A 64 4.86 21.41 6.19
CA SER A 64 3.73 21.55 5.26
C SER A 64 2.42 20.96 5.79
N SER A 65 2.48 19.86 6.56
CA SER A 65 1.29 19.27 7.20
C SER A 65 0.71 20.17 8.29
N ALA A 66 1.57 20.82 9.09
CA ALA A 66 1.14 21.77 10.10
C ALA A 66 0.45 23.00 9.48
N ASP A 67 1.02 23.53 8.39
CA ASP A 67 0.45 24.66 7.66
C ASP A 67 -0.91 24.30 7.03
N LYS A 68 -1.04 23.11 6.42
CA LYS A 68 -2.32 22.61 5.89
C LYS A 68 -3.38 22.46 6.97
N ARG A 69 -3.05 21.86 8.12
CA ARG A 69 -4.02 21.71 9.23
C ARG A 69 -4.48 23.06 9.76
N LYS A 70 -3.58 24.03 9.83
CA LYS A 70 -3.93 25.40 10.26
C LYS A 70 -4.92 26.04 9.27
N GLN A 71 -4.66 25.90 7.96
CA GLN A 71 -5.55 26.40 6.92
C GLN A 71 -6.94 25.74 6.97
N GLU A 72 -7.00 24.41 7.14
CA GLU A 72 -8.27 23.69 7.27
C GLU A 72 -9.10 24.15 8.48
N ILE A 73 -8.44 24.47 9.60
CA ILE A 73 -9.09 25.02 10.79
C ILE A 73 -9.61 26.44 10.53
N GLU A 74 -8.83 27.30 9.86
CA GLU A 74 -9.24 28.65 9.50
C GLU A 74 -10.42 28.66 8.51
N ASP A 75 -10.41 27.76 7.52
CA ASP A 75 -11.52 27.59 6.57
C ASP A 75 -12.78 27.00 7.23
N ALA A 76 -12.64 26.13 8.23
CA ALA A 76 -13.78 25.59 8.98
C ALA A 76 -14.41 26.59 9.96
N LEU A 77 -13.68 27.64 10.34
CA LEU A 77 -14.15 28.71 11.23
C LEU A 77 -14.73 29.92 10.47
N LYS A 78 -14.75 29.88 9.14
CA LYS A 78 -15.24 30.94 8.26
C LYS A 78 -16.66 30.69 7.77
#